data_AF-A0A2G6TI80-F1
#
_entry.id   AF-A0A2G6TI80-F1
#
_cell.length_a   1.000
_cell.length_b   1.000
_cell.length_c   1.000
_cell.angle_alpha   90.00
_cell.angle_beta   90.00
_cell.angle_gamma   90.00
#
_symmetry.space_group_name_H-M   'P 1'
#
loop_
_entity.id
_entity.type
_entity.pdbx_description
1 polymer ?
#
loop_
_entity_poly.entity_id
_entity_poly.type
_entity_poly.pdbx_seq_one_letter_code
_entity_poly.pdbx_strand_id
1 'polypeptide(L)'
;MNFEVLDIRRVDTTGNFKLNEDYILSYDHSDGWSERLLSLGIYIDLIFECKINIRFYTRNRDQFEKQFECEIPSEIKNIISEIVNLDLLTLKYHYADIFMEDMSSQHYVINHSGKSHNIGIGTLLKSPQPENPSEKLFFTLIELFEKWREKIYQECSR
;
A
#
# COMPACT_ATOMS: atom_id res chain seq x y z
N MET A 1 -13.77 -9.79 12.34
CA MET A 1 -14.47 -10.25 11.13
C MET A 1 -13.41 -10.44 10.06
N ASN A 2 -13.42 -11.55 9.32
CA ASN A 2 -12.50 -11.72 8.20
C ASN A 2 -13.16 -11.12 6.96
N PHE A 3 -12.38 -10.44 6.11
CA PHE A 3 -12.85 -9.82 4.89
C PHE A 3 -12.17 -10.45 3.67
N GLU A 4 -12.84 -10.38 2.51
CA GLU A 4 -12.30 -10.87 1.25
C GLU A 4 -11.66 -9.73 0.46
N VAL A 5 -10.36 -9.83 0.18
CA VAL A 5 -9.62 -8.83 -0.62
C VAL A 5 -10.22 -8.66 -2.03
N LEU A 6 -10.86 -9.71 -2.57
CA LEU A 6 -11.54 -9.68 -3.87
C LEU A 6 -12.78 -8.79 -3.90
N ASP A 7 -13.39 -8.49 -2.75
CA ASP A 7 -14.50 -7.53 -2.66
C ASP A 7 -13.99 -6.09 -2.64
N ILE A 8 -12.73 -5.91 -2.25
CA ILE A 8 -12.05 -4.62 -2.18
C ILE A 8 -11.46 -4.25 -3.53
N ARG A 9 -10.80 -5.18 -4.22
CA ARG A 9 -10.21 -4.95 -5.53
C ARG A 9 -10.11 -6.22 -6.35
N ARG A 10 -10.18 -6.07 -7.67
CA ARG A 10 -10.14 -7.19 -8.61
C ARG A 10 -9.16 -6.90 -9.73
N VAL A 11 -8.51 -7.94 -10.24
CA VAL A 11 -7.67 -7.80 -11.43
C VAL A 11 -8.57 -7.68 -12.65
N ASP A 12 -8.33 -6.67 -13.48
CA ASP A 12 -9.02 -6.48 -14.75
C ASP A 12 -8.35 -7.26 -15.89
N THR A 13 -8.90 -7.16 -17.10
CA THR A 13 -8.39 -7.88 -18.27
C THR A 13 -6.98 -7.44 -18.70
N THR A 14 -6.47 -6.32 -18.19
CA THR A 14 -5.13 -5.81 -18.48
C THR A 14 -4.10 -6.24 -17.44
N GLY A 15 -4.53 -6.94 -16.38
CA GLY A 15 -3.67 -7.32 -15.27
C GLY A 15 -3.53 -6.24 -14.20
N ASN A 16 -4.25 -5.12 -14.32
CA ASN A 16 -4.27 -4.04 -13.32
C ASN A 16 -5.32 -4.31 -12.25
N PHE A 17 -5.11 -3.80 -11.04
CA PHE A 17 -6.16 -3.81 -10.03
C PHE A 17 -7.17 -2.69 -10.28
N LYS A 18 -8.44 -3.07 -10.34
CA LYS A 18 -9.58 -2.18 -10.21
C LYS A 18 -10.05 -2.21 -8.77
N LEU A 19 -9.92 -1.06 -8.10
CA LEU A 19 -10.35 -0.86 -6.72
C LEU A 19 -11.87 -0.61 -6.71
N ASN A 20 -12.57 -1.21 -5.76
CA ASN A 20 -14.00 -0.97 -5.52
C ASN A 20 -14.22 0.53 -5.23
N GLU A 21 -15.34 1.08 -5.69
CA GLU A 21 -15.68 2.50 -5.56
C GLU A 21 -15.84 2.96 -4.11
N ASP A 22 -16.15 2.03 -3.19
CA ASP A 22 -16.20 2.29 -1.75
C ASP A 22 -14.80 2.46 -1.11
N TYR A 23 -13.72 2.31 -1.90
CA TYR A 23 -12.35 2.39 -1.43
C TYR A 23 -11.56 3.51 -2.10
N ILE A 24 -10.78 4.24 -1.29
CA ILE A 24 -9.88 5.30 -1.76
C ILE A 24 -8.55 4.70 -2.18
N LEU A 25 -8.01 3.80 -1.36
CA LEU A 25 -6.64 3.31 -1.51
C LEU A 25 -6.52 1.86 -1.10
N SER A 26 -5.79 1.07 -1.90
CA SER A 26 -5.20 -0.19 -1.45
C SER A 26 -3.69 -0.13 -1.54
N TYR A 27 -3.01 -0.66 -0.54
CA TYR A 27 -1.58 -0.83 -0.48
C TYR A 27 -1.27 -2.29 -0.17
N ASP A 28 -0.38 -2.90 -0.94
CA ASP A 28 0.27 -4.13 -0.52
C ASP A 28 1.78 -3.98 -0.47
N HIS A 29 2.35 -4.76 0.43
CA HIS A 29 3.77 -4.89 0.63
C HIS A 29 4.13 -6.37 0.71
N SER A 30 5.28 -6.69 0.11
CA SER A 30 6.02 -7.91 0.36
C SER A 30 7.48 -7.55 0.57
N ASP A 31 8.12 -8.07 1.61
CA ASP A 31 9.58 -7.93 1.76
C ASP A 31 10.37 -8.84 0.82
N GLY A 32 9.69 -9.64 -0.01
CA GLY A 32 10.34 -10.65 -0.84
C GLY A 32 11.03 -11.70 0.03
N TRP A 33 12.15 -12.23 -0.46
CA TRP A 33 12.92 -13.22 0.29
C TRP A 33 13.69 -12.59 1.47
N SER A 34 13.06 -12.61 2.64
CA SER A 34 13.60 -12.12 3.91
C SER A 34 13.34 -13.14 5.03
N GLU A 35 13.99 -12.98 6.18
CA GLU A 35 13.78 -13.87 7.33
C GLU A 35 12.32 -13.87 7.82
N ARG A 36 11.62 -12.73 7.72
CA ARG A 36 10.23 -12.59 8.16
C ARG A 36 9.20 -12.96 7.10
N LEU A 37 9.56 -12.94 5.80
CA LEU A 37 8.62 -13.10 4.68
C LEU A 37 7.31 -12.32 4.88
N LEU A 38 7.43 -11.06 5.33
CA LEU A 38 6.28 -10.25 5.68
C LEU A 38 5.52 -9.84 4.42
N SER A 39 4.22 -10.08 4.47
CA SER A 39 3.23 -9.56 3.54
C SER A 39 2.20 -8.75 4.33
N LEU A 40 1.88 -7.56 3.84
CA LEU A 40 0.91 -6.66 4.46
C LEU A 40 0.02 -6.05 3.37
N GLY A 41 -1.29 -6.19 3.52
CA GLY A 41 -2.31 -5.47 2.78
C GLY A 41 -2.98 -4.45 3.70
N ILE A 42 -3.11 -3.21 3.23
CA ILE A 42 -3.82 -2.11 3.89
C ILE A 42 -4.86 -1.57 2.90
N TYR A 43 -6.12 -1.54 3.31
CA TYR A 43 -7.25 -1.16 2.47
C TYR A 43 -8.07 -0.08 3.16
N ILE A 44 -8.13 1.11 2.56
CA ILE A 44 -8.72 2.31 3.15
C ILE A 44 -9.97 2.70 2.37
N ASP A 45 -11.08 2.80 3.08
CA ASP A 45 -12.38 3.15 2.50
C ASP A 45 -12.61 4.66 2.36
N LEU A 46 -13.75 5.06 1.78
CA LEU A 46 -14.14 6.47 1.59
C LEU A 46 -14.27 7.28 2.89
N ILE A 47 -14.48 6.63 4.04
CA ILE A 47 -14.60 7.29 5.35
C ILE A 47 -13.32 7.18 6.20
N PHE A 48 -12.25 6.64 5.63
CA PHE A 48 -10.95 6.39 6.25
C PHE A 48 -10.94 5.30 7.34
N GLU A 49 -11.92 4.40 7.34
CA GLU A 49 -11.78 3.13 8.04
C GLU A 49 -10.82 2.22 7.24
N CYS A 50 -10.02 1.45 7.97
CA CYS A 50 -8.97 0.64 7.37
C CYS A 50 -9.10 -0.83 7.74
N LYS A 51 -9.00 -1.67 6.72
CA LYS A 51 -8.88 -3.13 6.83
C LYS A 51 -7.43 -3.53 6.57
N ILE A 52 -6.86 -4.31 7.48
CA ILE A 52 -5.49 -4.79 7.40
C ILE A 52 -5.48 -6.31 7.31
N ASN A 53 -4.67 -6.84 6.40
CA ASN A 53 -4.32 -8.25 6.31
C ASN A 53 -2.81 -8.39 6.42
N ILE A 54 -2.31 -9.08 7.45
CA ILE A 54 -0.87 -9.25 7.67
C ILE A 54 -0.53 -10.73 7.78
N ARG A 55 0.58 -11.11 7.15
CA ARG A 55 1.18 -12.44 7.24
C ARG A 55 2.70 -12.34 7.37
N PHE A 56 3.31 -13.10 8.26
CA PHE A 56 4.77 -13.22 8.37
C PHE A 56 5.16 -14.52 9.07
N TYR A 57 6.45 -14.84 9.10
CA TYR A 57 7.02 -15.92 9.88
C TYR A 57 7.68 -15.39 11.15
N THR A 58 7.37 -16.02 12.28
CA THR A 58 8.02 -15.72 13.55
C THR A 58 9.44 -16.30 13.57
N ARG A 59 10.24 -15.94 14.58
CA ARG A 59 11.59 -16.50 14.78
C ARG A 59 11.60 -18.03 14.91
N ASN A 60 10.50 -18.63 15.37
CA ASN A 60 10.35 -20.08 15.49
C ASN A 60 9.90 -20.75 14.18
N ARG A 61 9.78 -19.98 13.08
CA ARG A 61 9.25 -20.39 11.78
C ARG A 61 7.77 -20.77 11.79
N ASP A 62 7.05 -20.35 12.83
CA ASP A 62 5.58 -20.42 12.83
C ASP A 62 5.01 -19.31 11.95
N GLN A 63 4.03 -19.65 11.13
CA GLN A 63 3.32 -18.68 10.31
C GLN A 63 2.32 -17.90 11.18
N PHE A 64 2.44 -16.58 11.20
CA PHE A 64 1.45 -15.67 11.75
C PHE A 64 0.59 -15.12 10.61
N GLU A 65 -0.72 -15.10 10.82
CA GLU A 65 -1.67 -14.46 9.92
C GLU A 65 -2.80 -13.82 10.73
N LYS A 66 -3.15 -12.58 10.39
CA LYS A 66 -4.22 -11.86 11.08
C LYS A 66 -4.89 -10.86 10.14
N GLN A 67 -6.20 -10.78 10.26
CA GLN A 67 -6.99 -9.70 9.70
C GLN A 67 -7.62 -8.88 10.82
N PHE A 68 -7.62 -7.57 10.68
CA PHE A 68 -8.24 -6.66 11.64
C PHE A 68 -8.59 -5.32 11.01
N GLU A 69 -9.40 -4.55 11.73
CA GLU A 69 -9.82 -3.21 11.34
C GLU A 69 -9.21 -2.19 12.32
N CYS A 70 -8.86 -1.02 11.81
CA CYS A 70 -8.37 0.09 12.62
C CYS A 70 -8.63 1.42 11.93
N GLU A 71 -8.43 2.51 12.67
CA GLU A 71 -8.29 3.84 12.07
C GLU A 71 -6.89 4.00 11.46
N ILE A 72 -6.79 4.80 10.41
CA ILE A 72 -5.48 5.19 9.86
C ILE A 72 -4.85 6.33 10.67
N PRO A 73 -3.51 6.42 10.73
CA PRO A 73 -2.82 7.57 11.29
C PRO A 73 -3.27 8.89 10.63
N SER A 74 -3.38 9.95 11.45
CA SER A 74 -3.83 11.27 11.00
C SER A 74 -3.00 11.84 9.85
N GLU A 75 -1.69 11.62 9.88
CA GLU A 75 -0.74 12.10 8.88
C GLU A 75 -1.00 11.42 7.53
N ILE A 76 -1.31 10.12 7.54
CA ILE A 76 -1.69 9.37 6.33
C ILE A 76 -3.04 9.87 5.81
N LYS A 77 -4.02 10.06 6.69
CA LYS A 77 -5.34 10.61 6.35
C LYS A 77 -5.23 11.96 5.64
N ASN A 78 -4.39 12.85 6.17
CA ASN A 78 -4.19 14.19 5.60
C ASN A 78 -3.59 14.12 4.19
N ILE A 79 -2.54 13.32 3.99
CA ILE A 79 -1.91 13.19 2.67
C ILE A 79 -2.85 12.53 1.65
N ILE A 80 -3.59 11.49 2.04
CA ILE A 80 -4.60 10.88 1.15
C ILE A 80 -5.66 11.92 0.80
N SER A 81 -6.13 12.71 1.77
CA SER A 81 -7.10 13.79 1.54
C SER A 81 -6.57 14.83 0.55
N GLU A 82 -5.29 15.20 0.63
CA GLU A 82 -4.68 16.11 -0.35
C GLU A 82 -4.62 15.48 -1.75
N ILE A 83 -4.25 14.20 -1.85
CA ILE A 83 -4.16 13.46 -3.12
C ILE A 83 -5.54 13.37 -3.81
N VAL A 84 -6.60 13.00 -3.08
CA VAL A 84 -7.94 12.84 -3.68
C VAL A 84 -8.55 14.17 -4.13
N ASN A 85 -8.13 15.29 -3.53
CA ASN A 85 -8.59 16.63 -3.87
C ASN A 85 -7.75 17.31 -4.97
N LEU A 86 -6.72 16.65 -5.50
CA LEU A 86 -6.01 17.18 -6.67
C LEU A 86 -6.94 17.21 -7.89
N ASP A 87 -6.87 18.28 -8.69
CA ASP A 87 -7.56 18.34 -9.98
C ASP A 87 -7.08 17.23 -10.94
N LEU A 88 -5.79 16.89 -10.86
CA LEU A 88 -5.16 15.86 -11.68
C LEU A 88 -4.14 15.05 -10.87
N LEU A 89 -4.27 13.72 -10.91
CA LEU A 89 -3.31 12.79 -10.33
C LEU A 89 -2.31 12.30 -11.40
N THR A 90 -1.09 12.83 -11.37
CA THR A 90 -0.02 12.48 -12.33
C THR A 90 1.06 11.64 -11.66
N LEU A 91 0.92 10.32 -11.74
CA LEU A 91 1.90 9.35 -11.21
C LEU A 91 2.37 8.41 -12.32
N LYS A 92 3.62 7.94 -12.20
CA LYS A 92 4.16 6.86 -13.03
C LYS A 92 3.54 5.54 -12.60
N TYR A 93 3.44 4.60 -13.53
CA TYR A 93 2.97 3.25 -13.23
C TYR A 93 3.97 2.47 -12.34
N HIS A 94 5.26 2.78 -12.44
CA HIS A 94 6.29 2.08 -11.69
C HIS A 94 7.44 3.02 -11.31
N TYR A 95 7.91 2.91 -10.06
CA TYR A 95 9.09 3.60 -9.54
C TYR A 95 10.10 2.57 -9.03
N ALA A 96 11.24 2.46 -9.70
CA ALA A 96 12.35 1.59 -9.29
C ALA A 96 13.66 2.05 -9.93
N ASP A 97 14.77 1.94 -9.20
CA ASP A 97 16.13 2.06 -9.74
C ASP A 97 16.66 0.69 -10.18
N ILE A 98 16.24 -0.38 -9.49
CA ILE A 98 16.61 -1.76 -9.77
C ILE A 98 15.35 -2.62 -9.77
N PHE A 99 15.26 -3.53 -10.74
CA PHE A 99 14.29 -4.60 -10.77
C PHE A 99 15.01 -5.95 -10.69
N MET A 100 14.66 -6.75 -9.70
CA MET A 100 15.10 -8.14 -9.59
C MET A 100 13.94 -8.97 -9.05
N GLU A 101 13.77 -10.16 -9.60
CA GLU A 101 12.76 -11.12 -9.15
C GLU A 101 12.98 -11.46 -7.68
N ASP A 102 11.89 -11.69 -6.93
CA ASP A 102 11.87 -11.97 -5.48
C ASP A 102 12.36 -10.85 -4.53
N MET A 103 12.59 -9.63 -5.03
CA MET A 103 12.84 -8.47 -4.16
C MET A 103 11.58 -7.94 -3.48
N SER A 104 11.80 -7.13 -2.45
CA SER A 104 10.71 -6.39 -1.80
C SER A 104 9.95 -5.58 -2.84
N SER A 105 8.62 -5.62 -2.75
CA SER A 105 7.74 -4.89 -3.65
C SER A 105 6.64 -4.20 -2.86
N GLN A 106 6.25 -3.03 -3.34
CA GLN A 106 5.07 -2.34 -2.86
C GLN A 106 4.16 -2.07 -4.04
N HIS A 107 2.85 -2.14 -3.82
CA HIS A 107 1.87 -1.85 -4.85
C HIS A 107 0.74 -1.01 -4.28
N TYR A 108 0.53 0.17 -4.86
CA TYR A 108 -0.54 1.09 -4.50
C TYR A 108 -1.60 1.09 -5.60
N VAL A 109 -2.85 1.18 -5.20
CA VAL A 109 -3.98 1.49 -6.08
C VAL A 109 -4.72 2.65 -5.46
N ILE A 110 -4.85 3.76 -6.18
CA ILE A 110 -5.55 4.95 -5.71
C ILE A 110 -6.74 5.21 -6.61
N ASN A 111 -7.94 5.25 -6.05
CA ASN A 111 -9.11 5.74 -6.75
C ASN A 111 -9.08 7.27 -6.79
N HIS A 112 -8.98 7.83 -8.00
CA HIS A 112 -9.04 9.27 -8.24
C HIS A 112 -9.94 9.52 -9.44
N SER A 113 -10.89 10.44 -9.31
CA SER A 113 -11.84 10.80 -10.37
C SER A 113 -12.52 9.60 -11.05
N GLY A 114 -12.89 8.58 -10.27
CA GLY A 114 -13.55 7.36 -10.76
C GLY A 114 -12.63 6.36 -11.49
N LYS A 115 -11.31 6.54 -11.42
CA LYS A 115 -10.31 5.64 -12.03
C LYS A 115 -9.35 5.09 -10.98
N SER A 116 -8.97 3.82 -11.13
CA SER A 116 -7.96 3.18 -10.29
C SER A 116 -6.55 3.38 -10.88
N HIS A 117 -5.75 4.22 -10.24
CA HIS A 117 -4.34 4.44 -10.58
C HIS A 117 -3.49 3.38 -9.90
N ASN A 118 -2.83 2.52 -10.69
CA ASN A 118 -1.96 1.45 -10.19
C ASN A 118 -0.51 1.93 -10.20
N ILE A 119 0.20 1.75 -9.09
CA ILE A 119 1.58 2.20 -8.92
C ILE A 119 2.40 1.12 -8.20
N GLY A 120 3.38 0.55 -8.89
CA GLY A 120 4.37 -0.34 -8.27
C GLY A 120 5.59 0.42 -7.78
N ILE A 121 6.09 0.08 -6.60
CA ILE A 121 7.38 0.54 -6.06
C ILE A 121 8.30 -0.66 -5.94
N GLY A 122 9.42 -0.62 -6.66
CA GLY A 122 10.51 -1.58 -6.54
C GLY A 122 11.63 -1.06 -5.65
N THR A 123 12.84 -1.56 -5.88
CA THR A 123 14.03 -1.13 -5.11
C THR A 123 14.47 0.27 -5.55
N LEU A 124 14.44 1.22 -4.63
CA LEU A 124 14.94 2.58 -4.79
C LEU A 124 16.30 2.71 -4.09
N LEU A 125 17.34 3.07 -4.85
CA LEU A 125 18.70 3.28 -4.33
C LEU A 125 18.86 4.67 -3.72
N LYS A 126 18.03 5.62 -4.13
CA LYS A 126 18.01 7.00 -3.65
C LYS A 126 16.58 7.44 -3.42
N SER A 127 16.40 8.41 -2.54
CA SER A 127 15.10 9.08 -2.40
C SER A 127 14.69 9.68 -3.74
N PRO A 128 13.54 9.28 -4.29
CA PRO A 128 13.11 9.76 -5.59
C PRO A 128 12.85 11.27 -5.51
N GLN A 129 13.24 12.00 -6.56
CA GLN A 129 12.98 13.43 -6.66
C GLN A 129 11.63 13.62 -7.38
N PRO A 130 10.66 14.31 -6.76
CA PRO A 130 9.35 14.50 -7.38
C PRO A 130 9.47 15.43 -8.59
N GLU A 131 8.93 15.00 -9.72
CA GLU A 131 8.88 15.80 -10.96
C GLU A 131 7.63 16.70 -11.01
N ASN A 132 6.63 16.41 -10.18
CA ASN A 132 5.37 17.15 -10.14
C ASN A 132 4.73 17.13 -8.72
N PRO A 133 3.68 17.94 -8.47
CA PRO A 133 3.03 18.00 -7.16
C PRO A 133 2.39 16.68 -6.69
N SER A 134 1.84 15.88 -7.61
CA SER A 134 1.28 14.56 -7.27
C SER A 134 2.34 13.62 -6.73
N GLU A 135 3.51 13.57 -7.38
CA GLU A 135 4.65 12.76 -6.92
C GLU A 135 5.16 13.21 -5.56
N LYS A 136 5.19 14.52 -5.30
CA LYS A 136 5.62 15.05 -3.99
C LYS A 136 4.72 14.52 -2.86
N LEU A 137 3.40 14.56 -3.04
CA LEU A 137 2.45 14.02 -2.07
C LEU A 137 2.57 12.50 -1.96
N PHE A 138 2.68 11.81 -3.09
CA PHE A 138 2.78 10.36 -3.12
C PHE A 138 4.07 9.84 -2.47
N PHE A 139 5.22 10.49 -2.67
CA PHE A 139 6.46 10.10 -1.99
C PHE A 139 6.41 10.34 -0.48
N THR A 140 5.73 11.41 -0.05
CA THR A 140 5.43 11.63 1.37
C THR A 140 4.55 10.50 1.92
N LEU A 141 3.55 10.05 1.14
CA LEU A 141 2.70 8.93 1.51
C LEU A 141 3.49 7.62 1.68
N ILE A 142 4.42 7.32 0.76
CA ILE A 142 5.28 6.13 0.84
C ILE A 142 6.04 6.10 2.16
N GLU A 143 6.73 7.20 2.51
CA GLU A 143 7.50 7.26 3.77
C GLU A 143 6.61 7.04 5.01
N LEU A 144 5.38 7.56 4.99
CA LEU A 144 4.43 7.35 6.08
C LEU A 144 3.96 5.90 6.16
N PHE A 145 3.66 5.26 5.03
CA PHE A 145 3.26 3.86 4.96
C PHE A 145 4.38 2.92 5.41
N GLU A 146 5.63 3.21 5.05
CA GLU A 146 6.78 2.41 5.49
C GLU A 146 6.95 2.41 7.01
N LYS A 147 6.80 3.59 7.64
CA LYS A 147 6.82 3.74 9.10
C LYS A 147 5.64 3.02 9.75
N TRP A 148 4.45 3.15 9.17
CA TRP A 148 3.25 2.55 9.73
C TRP A 148 3.25 1.02 9.60
N ARG A 149 3.68 0.48 8.46
CA ARG A 149 3.89 -0.97 8.25
C ARG A 149 4.78 -1.55 9.34
N GLU A 150 5.91 -0.92 9.63
CA GLU A 150 6.84 -1.42 10.66
C GLU A 150 6.20 -1.38 12.06
N LYS A 151 5.43 -0.32 12.36
CA LYS A 151 4.65 -0.26 13.60
C LYS A 151 3.62 -1.39 13.72
N ILE A 152 2.85 -1.65 12.66
CA ILE A 152 1.87 -2.75 12.61
C ILE A 152 2.57 -4.11 12.84
N TYR A 153 3.69 -4.34 12.16
CA TYR A 153 4.48 -5.57 12.32
C TYR A 153 4.95 -5.75 13.77
N GLN A 154 5.49 -4.70 14.39
CA GLN A 154 5.96 -4.74 15.77
C GLN A 154 4.82 -4.98 16.77
N GLU A 155 3.64 -4.42 16.55
CA GLU A 155 2.46 -4.65 17.38
C GLU A 155 1.94 -6.09 17.25
N CYS A 156 2.03 -6.69 16.05
CA CYS A 156 1.62 -8.07 15.82
C CYS A 156 2.67 -9.12 16.25
N SER A 157 3.93 -8.72 16.39
CA SER A 157 5.05 -9.61 16.74
C SER A 157 5.34 -9.68 18.24
N ARG A 158 4.60 -8.93 19.07
CA ARG A 158 4.67 -8.97 20.54
C ARG A 158 3.83 -10.12 21.09
#